data_AF-A0AAX2KU75-F1
#
_entry.id   AF-A0AAX2KU75-F1
#
_cell.length_a   1.000
_cell.length_b   1.000
_cell.length_c   1.000
_cell.angle_alpha   90.00
_cell.angle_beta   90.00
_cell.angle_gamma   90.00
#
_symmetry.space_group_name_H-M   'P 1'
#
loop_
_entity.id
_entity.type
_entity.pdbx_description
1 polymer ?
#
loop_
_entity_poly.entity_id
_entity_poly.type
_entity_poly.pdbx_seq_one_letter_code
_entity_poly.pdbx_strand_id
1 'polypeptide(L)'
;MLILGGALFYGTNSELGKFVDLFDALKNPDIVGNIASPVLSILFAIALLASGQNSTITGTLSGQIVMEGFIHLKMPLWARRVLTRLLAIVPVIICVIIYGGSETAVEDLLLYTQVFLSIALPVSIIPLTMYTSDKKLMGQFANPAWVKFLAWIIAIALTLLNLFLIYGTLTGLTN
;
A
#
# COMPACT_ATOMS: atom_id res chain seq x y z
N MET A 1 -1.56 8.73 12.30
CA MET A 1 -2.66 9.00 11.37
C MET A 1 -4.03 8.87 12.03
N LEU A 2 -4.40 7.73 12.65
CA LEU A 2 -5.73 7.55 13.25
C LEU A 2 -6.09 8.61 14.33
N ILE A 3 -5.18 8.90 15.26
CA ILE A 3 -5.41 9.91 16.31
C ILE A 3 -5.52 11.32 15.71
N LEU A 4 -4.70 11.65 14.71
CA LEU A 4 -4.74 12.93 13.99
C LEU A 4 -6.07 13.09 13.24
N GLY A 5 -6.47 12.04 12.50
CA GLY A 5 -7.73 11.96 11.77
C GLY A 5 -8.93 12.14 12.70
N GLY A 6 -8.97 11.37 13.79
CA GLY A 6 -10.05 11.43 14.77
C GLY A 6 -10.10 12.74 15.57
N ALA A 7 -8.96 13.35 15.89
CA ALA A 7 -8.93 14.58 16.68
C ALA A 7 -9.25 15.85 15.87
N LEU A 8 -8.90 15.88 14.58
CA LEU A 8 -9.05 17.08 13.74
C LEU A 8 -10.26 17.02 12.81
N PHE A 9 -10.74 15.83 12.46
CA PHE A 9 -11.70 15.65 11.36
C PHE A 9 -12.95 14.83 11.74
N TYR A 10 -13.05 14.36 12.98
CA TYR A 10 -14.24 13.63 13.43
C TYR A 10 -15.40 14.61 13.69
N GLY A 11 -16.44 14.55 12.85
CA GLY A 11 -17.65 15.39 12.97
C GLY A 11 -17.68 16.64 12.08
N THR A 12 -16.68 16.88 11.25
CA THR A 12 -16.69 17.93 10.22
C THR A 12 -17.27 17.39 8.90
N ASN A 13 -18.29 18.07 8.35
CA ASN A 13 -19.05 17.68 7.14
C ASN A 13 -18.27 17.86 5.83
N SER A 14 -17.02 17.41 5.79
CA SER A 14 -16.16 17.63 4.65
C SER A 14 -15.71 16.29 4.09
N GLU A 15 -16.03 16.02 2.82
CA GLU A 15 -15.61 14.85 2.02
C GLU A 15 -14.09 14.88 1.76
N LEU A 16 -13.32 14.92 2.84
CA LEU A 16 -11.89 15.17 2.81
C LEU A 16 -11.12 13.85 2.64
N GLY A 17 -11.21 13.29 1.43
CA GLY A 17 -10.50 12.07 1.05
C GLY A 17 -9.11 12.32 0.46
N LYS A 18 -8.83 13.51 -0.08
CA LYS A 18 -7.63 13.77 -0.90
C LYS A 18 -6.52 14.44 -0.09
N PHE A 19 -5.26 14.13 -0.41
CA PHE A 19 -4.07 14.68 0.26
C PHE A 19 -3.99 16.22 0.22
N VAL A 20 -4.54 16.82 -0.84
CA VAL A 20 -4.61 18.29 -1.02
C VAL A 20 -5.53 18.90 0.02
N ASP A 21 -6.68 18.27 0.23
CA ASP A 21 -7.65 18.79 1.19
C ASP A 21 -7.13 18.67 2.63
N LEU A 22 -6.38 17.62 2.96
CA LEU A 22 -5.66 17.50 4.24
C LEU A 22 -4.60 18.61 4.40
N PHE A 23 -3.87 18.94 3.33
CA PHE A 23 -2.88 20.01 3.35
C PHE A 23 -3.54 21.38 3.60
N ASP A 24 -4.68 21.63 2.96
CA ASP A 24 -5.45 22.87 3.12
C ASP A 24 -6.16 22.94 4.47
N ALA A 25 -6.65 21.82 4.98
CA ALA A 25 -7.25 21.78 6.30
C ALA A 25 -6.22 22.03 7.41
N LEU A 26 -4.99 21.53 7.28
CA LEU A 26 -3.88 21.83 8.21
C LEU A 26 -3.50 23.33 8.24
N LYS A 27 -3.89 24.07 7.21
CA LYS A 27 -3.72 25.53 7.12
C LYS A 27 -4.90 26.31 7.68
N ASN A 28 -6.08 25.69 7.81
CA ASN A 28 -7.31 26.37 8.21
C ASN A 28 -7.47 26.42 9.75
N PRO A 29 -7.51 27.61 10.36
CA PRO A 29 -7.74 27.79 11.80
C PRO A 29 -9.06 27.23 12.31
N ASP A 30 -10.10 27.17 11.45
CA ASP A 30 -11.42 26.70 11.85
C ASP A 30 -11.49 25.18 12.07
N ILE A 31 -10.55 24.42 11.48
CA ILE A 31 -10.52 22.95 11.54
C ILE A 31 -9.51 22.48 12.60
N VAL A 32 -8.33 23.10 12.65
CA VAL A 32 -7.21 22.64 13.49
C VAL A 32 -7.00 23.55 14.72
N GLY A 33 -7.76 24.64 14.84
CA GLY A 33 -7.67 25.59 15.96
C GLY A 33 -6.36 26.38 15.94
N ASN A 34 -5.91 26.81 17.12
CA ASN A 34 -4.75 27.72 17.30
C ASN A 34 -3.41 27.17 16.82
N ILE A 35 -3.34 25.88 16.48
CA ILE A 35 -2.14 25.23 15.93
C ILE A 35 -2.12 25.21 14.39
N ALA A 36 -3.19 25.69 13.74
CA ALA A 36 -3.21 25.86 12.30
C ALA A 36 -2.12 26.83 11.87
N SER A 37 -1.19 26.33 11.06
CA SER A 37 -0.03 27.09 10.64
C SER A 37 0.45 26.62 9.28
N PRO A 38 0.90 27.53 8.41
CA PRO A 38 1.59 27.17 7.17
C PRO A 38 2.77 26.19 7.40
N VAL A 39 3.40 26.24 8.57
CA VAL A 39 4.50 25.34 8.95
C VAL A 39 4.02 23.89 9.08
N LEU A 40 2.79 23.66 9.57
CA LEU A 40 2.25 22.32 9.76
C LEU A 40 1.94 21.63 8.43
N SER A 41 1.34 22.37 7.47
CA SER A 41 1.11 21.87 6.12
C SER A 41 2.43 21.58 5.37
N ILE A 42 3.46 22.42 5.54
CA ILE A 42 4.78 22.17 4.95
C ILE A 42 5.44 20.92 5.56
N LEU A 43 5.38 20.73 6.88
CA LEU A 43 5.89 19.51 7.52
C LEU A 43 5.17 18.26 7.02
N PHE A 44 3.84 18.34 6.83
CA PHE A 44 3.07 17.27 6.22
C PHE A 44 3.52 16.97 4.78
N ALA A 45 3.73 17.99 3.95
CA ALA A 45 4.22 17.81 2.58
C ALA A 45 5.64 17.20 2.54
N ILE A 46 6.54 17.62 3.44
CA ILE A 46 7.88 17.02 3.58
C ILE A 46 7.77 15.57 4.01
N ALA A 47 6.89 15.23 4.96
CA ALA A 47 6.66 13.86 5.39
C ALA A 47 6.10 12.98 4.25
N LEU A 48 5.19 13.50 3.43
CA LEU A 48 4.69 12.82 2.23
C LEU A 48 5.82 12.55 1.22
N LEU A 49 6.65 13.56 0.95
CA LEU A 49 7.80 13.43 0.05
C LEU A 49 8.79 12.37 0.56
N ALA A 50 9.13 12.43 1.85
CA ALA A 50 10.03 11.48 2.49
C ALA A 50 9.48 10.03 2.45
N SER A 51 8.19 9.86 2.69
CA SER A 51 7.50 8.56 2.58
C SER A 51 7.62 7.97 1.17
N GLY A 52 7.44 8.80 0.13
CA GLY A 52 7.58 8.38 -1.27
C GLY A 52 9.00 7.91 -1.65
N GLN A 53 10.03 8.55 -1.08
CA GLN A 53 11.42 8.11 -1.28
C GLN A 53 11.68 6.75 -0.64
N ASN A 54 11.21 6.54 0.59
CA ASN A 54 11.39 5.27 1.29
C ASN A 54 10.73 4.09 0.56
N SER A 55 9.50 4.30 0.05
CA SER A 55 8.78 3.31 -0.75
C SER A 55 9.55 2.95 -2.04
N THR A 56 10.16 3.94 -2.71
CA THR A 56 10.91 3.68 -3.94
C THR A 56 12.16 2.84 -3.69
N ILE A 57 12.92 3.13 -2.63
CA ILE A 57 14.15 2.38 -2.28
C ILE A 57 13.78 0.94 -1.95
N THR A 58 12.83 0.75 -1.03
CA THR A 58 12.35 -0.57 -0.61
C THR A 58 11.81 -1.35 -1.81
N GLY A 59 11.02 -0.70 -2.69
CA GLY A 59 10.49 -1.32 -3.91
C GLY A 59 11.59 -1.81 -4.86
N THR A 60 12.66 -1.04 -5.06
CA THR A 60 13.76 -1.47 -5.95
C THR A 60 14.58 -2.64 -5.41
N LEU A 61 14.78 -2.69 -4.08
CA LEU A 61 15.51 -3.77 -3.41
C LEU A 61 14.66 -5.05 -3.32
N SER A 62 13.41 -4.95 -2.90
CA SER A 62 12.48 -6.09 -2.90
C SER A 62 12.26 -6.63 -4.31
N GLY A 63 12.11 -5.74 -5.29
CA GLY A 63 12.04 -6.11 -6.70
C GLY A 63 13.31 -6.82 -7.17
N GLN A 64 14.49 -6.46 -6.65
CA GLN A 64 15.72 -7.20 -6.94
C GLN A 64 15.69 -8.63 -6.45
N ILE A 65 15.34 -8.81 -5.18
CA ILE A 65 15.34 -10.11 -4.53
C ILE A 65 14.37 -11.06 -5.23
N VAL A 66 13.16 -10.58 -5.53
CA VAL A 66 12.14 -11.37 -6.25
C VAL A 66 12.62 -11.69 -7.66
N MET A 67 13.17 -10.72 -8.38
CA MET A 67 13.57 -10.89 -9.77
C MET A 67 14.78 -11.82 -9.91
N GLU A 68 15.77 -11.71 -9.04
CA GLU A 68 16.93 -12.62 -9.04
C GLU A 68 16.56 -14.00 -8.49
N GLY A 69 15.68 -14.10 -7.50
CA GLY A 69 15.25 -15.37 -6.91
C GLY A 69 14.29 -16.19 -7.77
N PHE A 70 13.32 -15.55 -8.42
CA PHE A 70 12.29 -16.26 -9.20
C PHE A 70 12.62 -16.36 -10.70
N ILE A 71 13.13 -15.28 -11.31
CA ILE A 71 13.39 -15.24 -12.77
C ILE A 71 14.87 -15.25 -13.12
N HIS A 72 15.77 -15.30 -12.13
CA HIS A 72 17.23 -15.34 -12.30
C HIS A 72 17.79 -14.21 -13.21
N LEU A 73 17.08 -13.08 -13.29
CA LEU A 73 17.43 -11.97 -14.18
C LEU A 73 18.13 -10.85 -13.40
N LYS A 74 19.41 -10.64 -13.70
CA LYS A 74 20.22 -9.55 -13.12
C LYS A 74 20.13 -8.31 -14.00
N MET A 75 19.56 -7.24 -13.46
CA MET A 75 19.50 -5.93 -14.12
C MET A 75 20.06 -4.84 -13.20
N PRO A 76 20.67 -3.78 -13.77
CA PRO A 76 21.12 -2.64 -12.97
C PRO A 76 19.93 -1.89 -12.35
N LEU A 77 20.14 -1.32 -11.15
CA LEU A 77 19.11 -0.66 -10.34
C LEU A 77 18.38 0.47 -11.08
N TRP A 78 19.10 1.26 -11.90
CA TRP A 78 18.51 2.35 -12.67
C TRP A 78 17.53 1.83 -13.74
N ALA A 79 17.90 0.76 -14.46
CA ALA A 79 17.06 0.18 -15.49
C ALA A 79 15.82 -0.46 -14.90
N ARG A 80 15.96 -1.14 -13.74
CA ARG A 80 14.84 -1.70 -13.00
C ARG A 80 13.87 -0.60 -12.55
N ARG A 81 14.39 0.51 -11.99
CA ARG A 81 13.57 1.64 -11.54
C ARG A 81 12.81 2.31 -12.69
N VAL A 82 13.44 2.45 -13.86
CA VAL A 82 12.77 2.98 -15.05
C VAL A 82 11.70 2.01 -15.53
N LEU A 83 12.01 0.72 -15.64
CA LEU A 83 11.07 -0.29 -16.11
C LEU A 83 9.83 -0.39 -15.22
N THR A 84 9.99 -0.52 -13.89
CA THR A 84 8.85 -0.65 -12.97
C THR A 84 8.00 0.61 -12.92
N ARG A 85 8.63 1.80 -13.04
CA ARG A 85 7.90 3.07 -13.11
C ARG A 85 7.15 3.23 -14.43
N LEU A 86 7.74 2.83 -15.55
CA LEU A 86 7.05 2.82 -16.84
C LEU A 86 5.86 1.86 -16.82
N LEU A 87 6.04 0.63 -16.33
CA LEU A 87 4.95 -0.34 -16.19
C LEU A 87 3.83 0.14 -15.27
N ALA A 88 4.14 0.91 -14.21
CA ALA A 88 3.13 1.49 -13.34
C ALA A 88 2.37 2.67 -13.99
N ILE A 89 3.05 3.49 -14.78
CA ILE A 89 2.48 4.69 -15.40
C ILE A 89 1.66 4.36 -16.66
N VAL A 90 2.06 3.34 -17.44
CA VAL A 90 1.37 2.94 -18.67
C VAL A 90 -0.14 2.71 -18.47
N PRO A 91 -0.61 1.89 -17.51
CA PRO A 91 -2.04 1.69 -17.30
C PRO A 91 -2.76 2.98 -16.90
N VAL A 92 -2.11 3.86 -16.13
CA VAL A 92 -2.64 5.18 -15.76
C VAL A 92 -2.84 6.05 -17.01
N ILE A 93 -1.83 6.15 -17.88
CA ILE A 93 -1.90 6.97 -19.11
C ILE A 93 -2.98 6.43 -20.05
N ILE A 94 -3.04 5.11 -20.26
CA ILE A 94 -4.07 4.48 -21.10
C ILE A 94 -5.46 4.82 -20.57
N CYS A 95 -5.66 4.72 -19.25
CA CYS A 95 -6.93 5.02 -18.61
C CYS A 95 -7.32 6.51 -18.82
N VAL A 96 -6.39 7.44 -18.61
CA VAL A 96 -6.63 8.88 -18.82
C VAL A 96 -7.00 9.21 -20.27
N ILE A 97 -6.34 8.57 -21.26
CA ILE A 97 -6.62 8.80 -22.68
C ILE A 97 -7.99 8.24 -23.08
N ILE A 98 -8.38 7.06 -22.57
CA ILE A 98 -9.66 6.42 -22.91
C ILE A 98 -10.84 7.13 -22.22
N TYR A 99 -10.69 7.51 -20.95
CA TYR A 99 -11.77 8.07 -20.13
C TYR A 99 -11.77 9.60 -20.04
N GLY A 100 -10.89 10.28 -20.78
CA GLY A 100 -10.94 11.74 -20.96
C GLY A 100 -10.72 12.57 -19.68
N GLY A 101 -10.06 12.00 -18.67
CA GLY A 101 -9.78 12.68 -17.40
C GLY A 101 -10.93 12.64 -16.37
N SER A 102 -11.89 11.72 -16.48
CA SER A 102 -12.87 11.52 -15.41
C SER A 102 -12.21 10.97 -14.14
N GLU A 103 -12.48 11.59 -12.98
CA GLU A 103 -11.91 11.18 -11.68
C GLU A 103 -12.22 9.71 -11.33
N THR A 104 -13.38 9.22 -11.79
CA THR A 104 -13.87 7.85 -11.57
C THR A 104 -12.92 6.77 -12.11
N ALA A 105 -12.28 7.01 -13.26
CA ALA A 105 -11.42 6.01 -13.87
C ALA A 105 -10.08 5.86 -13.12
N VAL A 106 -9.62 6.94 -12.49
CA VAL A 106 -8.42 6.92 -11.64
C VAL A 106 -8.73 6.23 -10.31
N GLU A 107 -9.91 6.45 -9.75
CA GLU A 107 -10.39 5.77 -8.53
C GLU A 107 -10.53 4.26 -8.75
N ASP A 108 -11.12 3.83 -9.87
CA ASP A 108 -11.20 2.42 -10.24
C ASP A 108 -9.80 1.80 -10.36
N LEU A 109 -8.84 2.49 -10.97
CA LEU A 109 -7.45 2.01 -11.09
C LEU A 109 -6.77 1.86 -9.72
N LEU A 110 -7.07 2.76 -8.78
CA LEU A 110 -6.60 2.66 -7.39
C LEU A 110 -7.24 1.46 -6.68
N LEU A 111 -8.53 1.22 -6.86
CA LEU A 111 -9.22 0.04 -6.32
C LEU A 111 -8.62 -1.26 -6.88
N TYR A 112 -8.36 -1.33 -8.19
CA TYR A 112 -7.72 -2.50 -8.80
C TYR A 112 -6.29 -2.73 -8.30
N THR A 113 -5.54 -1.67 -7.96
CA THR A 113 -4.20 -1.80 -7.35
C THR A 113 -4.28 -2.47 -5.99
N GLN A 114 -5.29 -2.15 -5.18
CA GLN A 114 -5.52 -2.80 -3.89
C GLN A 114 -5.91 -4.27 -4.07
N VAL A 115 -6.76 -4.58 -5.03
CA VAL A 115 -7.12 -5.96 -5.38
C VAL A 115 -5.88 -6.79 -5.75
N PHE A 116 -4.96 -6.22 -6.55
CA PHE A 116 -3.72 -6.90 -6.90
C PHE A 116 -2.86 -7.22 -5.67
N LEU A 117 -2.71 -6.26 -4.74
CA LEU A 117 -1.97 -6.46 -3.50
C LEU A 117 -2.60 -7.55 -2.62
N SER A 118 -3.94 -7.56 -2.54
CA SER A 118 -4.72 -8.57 -1.80
C SER A 118 -4.50 -9.99 -2.33
N ILE A 119 -4.31 -10.15 -3.65
CA ILE A 119 -3.99 -11.44 -4.27
C ILE A 119 -2.53 -11.86 -4.00
N ALA A 120 -1.60 -10.89 -3.99
CA ALA A 120 -0.18 -11.16 -3.78
C ALA A 120 0.17 -11.57 -2.33
N LEU A 121 -0.62 -11.13 -1.35
CA LEU A 121 -0.38 -11.37 0.08
C LEU A 121 -0.41 -12.86 0.46
N PRO A 122 -1.47 -13.64 0.17
CA PRO A 122 -1.52 -15.08 0.49
C PRO A 122 -0.39 -15.87 -0.19
N VAL A 123 -0.09 -15.52 -1.45
CA VAL A 123 1.00 -16.14 -2.24
C VAL A 123 2.36 -15.94 -1.58
N SER A 124 2.55 -14.86 -0.81
CA SER A 124 3.79 -14.59 -0.08
C SER A 124 3.82 -15.18 1.32
N ILE A 125 2.72 -15.05 2.08
CA ILE A 125 2.66 -15.43 3.50
C ILE A 125 2.63 -16.95 3.70
N ILE A 126 1.94 -17.69 2.83
CA ILE A 126 1.81 -19.14 2.96
C ILE A 126 3.17 -19.85 2.78
N PRO A 127 3.93 -19.60 1.70
CA PRO A 127 5.26 -20.19 1.54
C PRO A 127 6.22 -19.75 2.63
N LEU A 128 6.19 -18.47 3.04
CA LEU A 128 7.01 -17.98 4.14
C LEU A 128 6.77 -18.80 5.42
N THR A 129 5.49 -18.98 5.81
CA THR A 129 5.12 -19.74 7.01
C THR A 129 5.51 -21.21 6.90
N MET A 130 5.41 -21.80 5.70
CA MET A 130 5.87 -23.17 5.45
C MET A 130 7.39 -23.29 5.60
N TYR A 131 8.16 -22.41 4.96
CA TYR A 131 9.62 -22.45 4.97
C TYR A 131 10.21 -22.11 6.35
N THR A 132 9.65 -21.15 7.08
CA THR A 132 10.11 -20.81 8.43
C THR A 132 9.74 -21.87 9.47
N SER A 133 8.77 -22.74 9.16
CA SER A 133 8.33 -23.84 10.02
C SER A 133 8.99 -25.17 9.68
N ASP A 134 9.76 -25.25 8.60
CA ASP A 134 10.42 -26.47 8.15
C ASP A 134 11.77 -26.65 8.86
N LYS A 135 11.89 -27.75 9.64
CA LYS A 135 13.12 -28.07 10.38
C LYS A 135 14.29 -28.48 9.48
N LYS A 136 14.03 -28.94 8.26
CA LYS A 136 15.10 -29.27 7.30
C LYS A 136 15.72 -28.00 6.72
N LEU A 137 14.92 -26.95 6.50
CA LEU A 137 15.39 -25.66 5.97
C LEU A 137 15.98 -24.74 7.07
N MET A 138 15.33 -24.63 8.23
CA MET A 138 15.73 -23.69 9.30
C MET A 138 16.57 -24.32 10.42
N GLY A 139 16.67 -25.65 10.46
CA GLY A 139 17.43 -26.36 11.50
C GLY A 139 16.95 -26.01 12.91
N GLN A 140 17.88 -25.57 13.77
CA GLN A 140 17.61 -25.18 15.16
C GLN A 140 16.81 -23.87 15.29
N PHE A 141 16.72 -23.07 14.22
CA PHE A 141 16.00 -21.79 14.21
C PHE A 141 14.57 -21.91 13.67
N ALA A 142 14.08 -23.14 13.49
CA ALA A 142 12.69 -23.37 13.05
C ALA A 142 11.69 -22.83 14.09
N ASN A 143 10.59 -22.27 13.60
CA ASN A 143 9.56 -21.68 14.46
C ASN A 143 9.06 -22.70 15.52
N PRO A 144 8.99 -22.31 16.79
CA PRO A 144 8.36 -23.13 17.82
C PRO A 144 6.86 -23.27 17.55
N ALA A 145 6.23 -24.32 18.08
CA ALA A 145 4.85 -24.68 17.75
C ALA A 145 3.84 -23.56 17.98
N TRP A 146 4.06 -22.70 18.99
CA TRP A 146 3.18 -21.55 19.26
C TRP A 146 3.27 -20.46 18.17
N VAL A 147 4.47 -20.14 17.67
CA VAL A 147 4.66 -19.19 16.56
C VAL A 147 4.06 -19.77 15.28
N LYS A 148 4.25 -21.08 15.03
CA LYS A 148 3.65 -21.75 13.88
C LYS A 148 2.12 -21.66 13.91
N PHE A 149 1.51 -21.91 15.07
CA PHE A 149 0.05 -21.82 15.23
C PHE A 149 -0.46 -20.38 15.00
N LEU A 150 0.19 -19.39 15.62
CA LEU A 150 -0.16 -17.98 15.41
C LEU A 150 0.02 -17.52 13.96
N ALA A 151 1.14 -17.91 13.32
CA ALA A 151 1.41 -17.57 11.93
C ALA A 151 0.35 -18.14 10.99
N TRP A 152 -0.10 -19.38 11.22
CA TRP A 152 -1.20 -19.98 10.45
C TRP A 152 -2.55 -19.28 10.71
N ILE A 153 -2.86 -18.92 11.95
CA ILE A 153 -4.08 -18.15 12.26
C ILE A 153 -4.05 -16.82 11.51
N ILE A 154 -2.95 -16.08 11.60
CA ILE A 154 -2.81 -14.77 10.93
C ILE A 154 -2.88 -14.94 9.41
N ALA A 155 -2.21 -15.95 8.84
CA ALA A 155 -2.25 -16.23 7.42
C ALA A 155 -3.67 -16.53 6.92
N ILE A 156 -4.42 -17.37 7.65
CA ILE A 156 -5.82 -17.70 7.32
C ILE A 156 -6.69 -16.45 7.45
N ALA A 157 -6.60 -15.72 8.56
CA ALA A 157 -7.38 -14.52 8.81
C ALA A 157 -7.14 -13.44 7.74
N LEU A 158 -5.88 -13.16 7.40
CA LEU A 158 -5.53 -12.21 6.34
C LEU A 158 -6.02 -12.68 4.98
N THR A 159 -5.89 -13.97 4.66
CA THR A 159 -6.37 -14.50 3.38
C THR A 159 -7.89 -14.37 3.26
N LEU A 160 -8.63 -14.72 4.31
CA LEU A 160 -10.09 -14.58 4.34
C LEU A 160 -10.52 -13.11 4.23
N LEU A 161 -9.85 -12.20 4.96
CA LEU A 161 -10.16 -10.78 4.91
C LEU A 161 -9.89 -10.17 3.54
N ASN A 162 -8.76 -10.53 2.92
CA ASN A 162 -8.41 -10.09 1.57
C ASN A 162 -9.42 -10.62 0.53
N LEU A 163 -9.84 -11.89 0.63
CA LEU A 163 -10.87 -12.46 -0.24
C LEU A 163 -12.21 -11.77 -0.07
N PHE A 164 -12.61 -11.46 1.17
CA PHE A 164 -13.82 -10.71 1.45
C PHE A 164 -13.76 -9.30 0.85
N LEU A 165 -12.62 -8.61 0.99
CA LEU A 165 -12.39 -7.29 0.40
C LEU A 165 -12.50 -7.35 -1.13
N ILE A 166 -11.81 -8.29 -1.78
CA ILE A 166 -11.88 -8.49 -3.24
C ILE A 166 -13.32 -8.76 -3.68
N TYR A 167 -14.05 -9.63 -2.97
CA TYR A 167 -15.45 -9.92 -3.27
C TYR A 167 -16.31 -8.66 -3.16
N GLY A 168 -16.15 -7.86 -2.10
CA GLY A 168 -16.85 -6.59 -1.92
C GLY A 168 -16.54 -5.58 -3.04
N THR A 169 -15.27 -5.42 -3.40
CA THR A 169 -14.83 -4.50 -4.46
C THR A 169 -15.35 -4.93 -5.83
N LEU A 170 -15.38 -6.23 -6.13
CA LEU A 170 -15.87 -6.75 -7.42
C LEU A 170 -17.41 -6.76 -7.55
N THR A 171 -18.12 -6.94 -6.44
CA THR A 171 -19.60 -6.95 -6.43
C THR A 171 -20.21 -5.56 -6.22
N GLY A 172 -19.39 -4.52 -6.03
CA GLY A 172 -19.85 -3.15 -5.78
C GLY A 172 -20.51 -2.96 -4.42
N LEU A 173 -20.32 -3.91 -3.48
CA LEU A 173 -20.95 -3.88 -2.15
C LEU A 173 -20.36 -2.82 -1.21
N THR A 174 -19.27 -2.15 -1.63
CA THR A 174 -18.56 -1.11 -0.86
C THR A 174 -18.79 0.31 -1.39
N ASN A 175 -19.77 0.51 -2.28
CA ASN A 175 -20.27 1.84 -2.69
C ASN A 175 -21.53 2.21 -1.93
#